data_AF-A0A7S0WZ94-F1
#
_entry.id   AF-A0A7S0WZ94-F1
#
_cell.length_a   1.000
_cell.length_b   1.000
_cell.length_c   1.000
_cell.angle_alpha   90.00
_cell.angle_beta   90.00
_cell.angle_gamma   90.00
#
_symmetry.space_group_name_H-M   'P 1'
#
loop_
_entity.id
_entity.type
_entity.pdbx_description
1 polymer ?
#
loop_
_entity_poly.entity_id
_entity_poly.type
_entity_poly.pdbx_seq_one_letter_code
_entity_poly.pdbx_strand_id
1 'polypeptide(L)'
;KTLEQLCFAHRNEGGAAVVVMTLRQKLEMEQLFRRAIPESERYGSRFVFRQGNPLISDDLNMVAATRASTTIVVSDASRCPEEADAQSLRCAILLDELVPDKGDDDKTRGHVIIEMKTSNAVPLLRYSCSERFTAVPTAHLNARRLAKMICEPFIATVSQQIMDYRMASCMFVEHVPEVAGLPFGEMAYRFPDAIVMGVYRGKSGQARLNPPIDYKIGKSDDLILLRPTTMHSSHYKPLDTPIEVPSQDEWAQQKREAMGGTITALGPPVRDSAARIYGRNAAAAGAAAITAALSTMNGKPAASGAPGGNGYKQVQRVQAQTMWS
;
A
#
# COMPACT_ATOMS: atom_id res chain seq x y z
N LYS A 1 -18.57 -4.39 -2.66
CA LYS A 1 -17.15 -4.04 -2.94
C LYS A 1 -16.20 -4.36 -1.79
N THR A 2 -16.13 -3.61 -0.68
CA THR A 2 -15.16 -3.92 0.41
C THR A 2 -15.34 -5.34 0.97
N LEU A 3 -16.59 -5.73 1.23
CA LEU A 3 -16.91 -7.06 1.77
C LEU A 3 -16.67 -8.19 0.75
N GLU A 4 -16.86 -7.93 -0.55
CA GLU A 4 -16.45 -8.88 -1.60
C GLU A 4 -14.94 -9.10 -1.56
N GLN A 5 -14.15 -8.03 -1.52
CA GLN A 5 -12.68 -8.11 -1.46
C GLN A 5 -12.19 -8.88 -0.24
N LEU A 6 -12.86 -8.73 0.91
CA LEU A 6 -12.57 -9.53 2.11
C LEU A 6 -12.85 -11.02 1.89
N CYS A 7 -13.96 -11.37 1.21
CA CYS A 7 -14.23 -12.77 0.86
C CYS A 7 -13.15 -13.35 -0.04
N PHE A 8 -12.67 -12.58 -1.03
CA PHE A 8 -11.59 -13.00 -1.91
C PHE A 8 -10.26 -13.15 -1.17
N ALA A 9 -9.95 -12.25 -0.24
CA ALA A 9 -8.72 -12.31 0.55
C ALA A 9 -8.65 -13.57 1.42
N HIS A 10 -9.75 -13.94 2.09
CA HIS A 10 -9.80 -15.09 3.01
C HIS A 10 -10.21 -16.42 2.35
N ARG A 11 -10.37 -16.47 1.02
CA ARG A 11 -10.83 -17.68 0.32
C ARG A 11 -9.92 -18.90 0.54
N ASN A 12 -8.63 -18.69 0.73
CA ASN A 12 -7.66 -19.76 0.94
C ASN A 12 -7.63 -20.26 2.39
N GLU A 13 -8.16 -19.48 3.34
CA GLU A 13 -8.21 -19.80 4.77
C GLU A 13 -9.53 -20.50 5.15
N GLY A 14 -10.39 -20.80 4.16
CA GLY A 14 -11.73 -21.34 4.39
C GLY A 14 -12.78 -20.28 4.74
N GLY A 15 -12.46 -19.01 4.52
CA GLY A 15 -13.33 -17.86 4.78
C GLY A 15 -13.16 -17.26 6.17
N ALA A 16 -13.69 -16.04 6.34
CA ALA A 16 -13.62 -15.30 7.60
C ALA A 16 -15.00 -14.98 8.19
N ALA A 17 -15.06 -14.79 9.51
CA ALA A 17 -16.24 -14.26 10.17
C ALA A 17 -16.18 -12.72 10.13
N VAL A 18 -17.08 -12.12 9.35
CA VAL A 18 -17.14 -10.66 9.15
C VAL A 18 -18.38 -10.12 9.85
N VAL A 19 -18.17 -9.33 10.90
CA VAL A 19 -19.25 -8.64 11.62
C VAL A 19 -19.41 -7.24 11.04
N VAL A 20 -20.63 -6.88 10.65
CA VAL A 20 -20.97 -5.57 10.07
C VAL A 20 -21.93 -4.85 11.00
N MET A 21 -21.54 -3.66 11.45
CA MET A 21 -22.36 -2.80 12.29
C MET A 21 -22.68 -1.49 11.58
N THR A 22 -23.95 -1.07 11.62
CA THR A 22 -24.39 0.23 11.11
C THR A 22 -25.71 0.62 11.76
N LEU A 23 -26.13 1.88 11.60
CA LEU A 23 -27.40 2.41 12.08
C LEU A 23 -28.62 1.85 11.33
N ARG A 24 -28.42 1.19 10.17
CA ARG A 24 -29.49 0.58 9.38
C ARG A 24 -30.12 -0.62 10.07
N GLN A 25 -31.36 -0.92 9.71
CA GLN A 25 -32.06 -2.09 10.24
C GLN A 25 -31.44 -3.40 9.74
N LYS A 26 -31.36 -4.39 10.63
CA LYS A 26 -30.76 -5.71 10.36
C LYS A 26 -31.36 -6.41 9.14
N LEU A 27 -32.68 -6.44 9.03
CA LEU A 27 -33.37 -7.17 7.96
C LEU A 27 -33.09 -6.55 6.59
N GLU A 28 -33.07 -5.22 6.50
CA GLU A 28 -32.72 -4.48 5.28
C GLU A 28 -31.30 -4.82 4.83
N MET A 29 -30.34 -4.83 5.77
CA MET A 29 -28.96 -5.20 5.47
C MET A 29 -28.86 -6.63 4.94
N GLU A 30 -29.46 -7.60 5.64
CA GLU A 30 -29.39 -9.01 5.24
C GLU A 30 -29.98 -9.23 3.83
N GLN A 31 -31.09 -8.56 3.50
CA GLN A 31 -31.70 -8.63 2.19
C GLN A 31 -30.81 -8.00 1.10
N LEU A 32 -30.26 -6.81 1.37
CA LEU A 32 -29.34 -6.13 0.45
C LEU A 32 -28.10 -6.98 0.20
N PHE A 33 -27.50 -7.53 1.26
CA PHE A 33 -26.30 -8.35 1.16
C PHE A 33 -26.53 -9.70 0.53
N ARG A 34 -27.66 -10.36 0.77
CA ARG A 34 -28.00 -11.62 0.10
C ARG A 34 -28.13 -11.43 -1.42
N ARG A 35 -28.57 -10.25 -1.87
CA ARG A 35 -28.63 -9.88 -3.29
C ARG A 35 -27.27 -9.48 -3.86
N ALA A 36 -26.48 -8.74 -3.10
CA ALA A 36 -25.19 -8.22 -3.56
C ALA A 36 -24.07 -9.27 -3.54
N ILE A 37 -24.06 -10.16 -2.54
CA ILE A 37 -23.05 -11.21 -2.34
C ILE A 37 -23.77 -12.54 -2.03
N PRO A 38 -24.12 -13.31 -3.07
CA PRO A 38 -24.72 -14.63 -2.95
C PRO A 38 -23.83 -15.57 -2.13
N GLU A 39 -24.41 -16.62 -1.53
CA GLU A 39 -23.66 -17.57 -0.69
C GLU A 39 -22.53 -18.28 -1.45
N SER A 40 -22.71 -18.53 -2.75
CA SER A 40 -21.69 -19.09 -3.63
C SER A 40 -20.44 -18.21 -3.77
N GLU A 41 -20.56 -16.90 -3.59
CA GLU A 41 -19.48 -15.93 -3.76
C GLU A 41 -18.81 -15.53 -2.44
N ARG A 42 -19.16 -16.20 -1.33
CA ARG A 42 -18.59 -15.90 0.00
C ARG A 42 -17.31 -16.68 0.31
N TYR A 43 -17.00 -17.72 -0.45
CA TYR A 43 -15.81 -18.56 -0.26
C TYR A 43 -15.63 -19.03 1.21
N GLY A 44 -16.73 -19.46 1.84
CA GLY A 44 -16.76 -19.88 3.26
C GLY A 44 -16.91 -18.75 4.28
N SER A 45 -16.85 -17.48 3.86
CA SER A 45 -16.98 -16.34 4.76
C SER A 45 -18.41 -16.20 5.30
N ARG A 46 -18.51 -15.91 6.61
CA ARG A 46 -19.77 -15.76 7.33
C ARG A 46 -20.01 -14.30 7.70
N PHE A 47 -21.16 -13.76 7.32
CA PHE A 47 -21.56 -12.41 7.69
C PHE A 47 -22.49 -12.39 8.89
N VAL A 48 -22.23 -11.46 9.82
CA VAL A 48 -23.06 -11.21 10.99
C VAL A 48 -23.42 -9.73 11.03
N PHE A 49 -24.70 -9.41 10.85
CA PHE A 49 -25.18 -8.03 10.87
C PHE A 49 -25.68 -7.65 12.26
N ARG A 50 -25.31 -6.44 12.70
CA ARG A 50 -25.80 -5.82 13.94
C ARG A 50 -26.21 -4.38 13.66
N GLN A 51 -27.33 -3.97 14.25
CA GLN A 51 -27.73 -2.58 14.25
C GLN A 51 -27.12 -1.90 15.47
N GLY A 52 -26.41 -0.79 15.27
CA GLY A 52 -25.71 -0.08 16.33
C GLY A 52 -25.01 1.18 15.83
N ASN A 53 -24.66 2.05 16.77
CA ASN A 53 -23.93 3.28 16.53
C ASN A 53 -22.46 3.10 16.93
N PRO A 54 -21.49 3.30 16.01
CA PRO A 54 -20.06 3.21 16.34
C PRO A 54 -19.56 4.27 17.33
N LEU A 55 -20.39 5.25 17.68
CA LEU A 55 -20.09 6.26 18.70
C LEU A 55 -20.54 5.85 20.12
N ILE A 56 -21.13 4.66 20.27
CA ILE A 56 -21.59 4.12 21.56
C ILE A 56 -20.71 2.93 21.92
N SER A 57 -20.14 2.95 23.14
CA SER A 57 -19.25 1.90 23.64
C SER A 57 -19.91 0.52 23.68
N ASP A 58 -21.16 0.47 24.13
CA ASP A 58 -21.90 -0.78 24.30
C ASP A 58 -22.16 -1.48 22.96
N ASP A 59 -22.40 -0.71 21.91
CA ASP A 59 -22.58 -1.22 20.56
C ASP A 59 -21.27 -1.80 19.99
N LEU A 60 -20.13 -1.13 20.25
CA LEU A 60 -18.81 -1.64 19.89
C LEU A 60 -18.46 -2.94 20.64
N ASN A 61 -18.85 -3.03 21.91
CA ASN A 61 -18.68 -4.23 22.72
C ASN A 61 -19.57 -5.38 22.23
N MET A 62 -20.81 -5.10 21.81
CA MET A 62 -21.74 -6.09 21.24
C MET A 62 -21.14 -6.79 20.01
N VAL A 63 -20.35 -6.09 19.20
CA VAL A 63 -19.67 -6.65 18.02
C VAL A 63 -18.24 -7.13 18.31
N ALA A 64 -17.82 -7.09 19.57
CA ALA A 64 -16.47 -7.44 20.00
C ALA A 64 -15.37 -6.71 19.22
N ALA A 65 -15.58 -5.42 18.91
CA ALA A 65 -14.67 -4.63 18.06
C ALA A 65 -13.23 -4.56 18.60
N THR A 66 -13.05 -4.67 19.92
CA THR A 66 -11.74 -4.66 20.59
C THR A 66 -10.98 -5.98 20.43
N ARG A 67 -11.68 -7.10 20.18
CA ARG A 67 -11.10 -8.45 20.03
C ARG A 67 -10.99 -8.89 18.56
N ALA A 68 -11.52 -8.12 17.63
CA ALA A 68 -11.42 -8.41 16.21
C ALA A 68 -9.94 -8.35 15.75
N SER A 69 -9.55 -9.23 14.83
CA SER A 69 -8.19 -9.21 14.22
C SER A 69 -7.97 -7.97 13.36
N THR A 70 -9.03 -7.46 12.74
CA THR A 70 -9.02 -6.20 11.99
C THR A 70 -10.36 -5.51 12.10
N THR A 71 -10.34 -4.23 12.46
CA THR A 71 -11.54 -3.38 12.52
C THR A 71 -11.43 -2.31 11.45
N ILE A 72 -12.43 -2.22 10.56
CA ILE A 72 -12.46 -1.23 9.47
C ILE A 72 -13.57 -0.22 9.75
N VAL A 73 -13.20 1.03 9.99
CA VAL A 73 -14.13 2.15 10.13
C VAL A 73 -14.28 2.82 8.77
N VAL A 74 -15.48 2.70 8.20
CA VAL A 74 -15.81 3.28 6.90
C VAL A 74 -16.46 4.65 7.10
N SER A 75 -16.05 5.63 6.31
CA SER A 75 -16.56 6.99 6.42
C SER A 75 -18.00 7.09 5.91
N ASP A 76 -18.82 7.93 6.56
CA ASP A 76 -20.21 8.13 6.15
C ASP A 76 -20.24 8.92 4.82
N ALA A 77 -20.70 8.27 3.75
CA ALA A 77 -20.80 8.89 2.42
C ALA A 77 -21.92 9.94 2.32
N SER A 78 -22.89 9.95 3.24
CA SER A 78 -24.02 10.89 3.23
C SER A 78 -23.69 12.27 3.82
N ARG A 79 -22.53 12.40 4.48
CA ARG A 79 -22.08 13.61 5.16
C ARG A 79 -20.99 14.34 4.39
N CYS A 80 -20.83 15.63 4.70
CA CYS A 80 -19.66 16.37 4.23
C CYS A 80 -18.37 15.72 4.75
N PRO A 81 -17.25 15.85 4.02
CA PRO A 81 -15.99 15.20 4.38
C PRO A 81 -15.53 15.46 5.82
N GLU A 82 -15.65 16.71 6.27
CA GLU A 82 -15.17 17.16 7.58
C GLU A 82 -15.99 16.54 8.73
N GLU A 83 -17.31 16.46 8.57
CA GLU A 83 -18.18 15.81 9.56
C GLU A 83 -17.97 14.29 9.59
N ALA A 84 -17.81 13.65 8.43
CA ALA A 84 -17.56 12.21 8.35
C ALA A 84 -16.23 11.83 9.00
N ASP A 85 -15.18 12.64 8.79
CA ASP A 85 -13.87 12.46 9.43
C ASP A 85 -13.95 12.69 10.94
N ALA A 86 -14.69 13.71 11.39
CA ALA A 86 -14.89 13.95 12.82
C ALA A 86 -15.58 12.77 13.52
N GLN A 87 -16.57 12.13 12.88
CA GLN A 87 -17.19 10.91 13.39
C GLN A 87 -16.23 9.73 13.42
N SER A 88 -15.46 9.55 12.34
CA SER A 88 -14.48 8.45 12.23
C SER A 88 -13.37 8.59 13.27
N LEU A 89 -12.90 9.81 13.53
CA LEU A 89 -11.92 10.12 14.58
C LEU A 89 -12.48 9.87 15.99
N ARG A 90 -13.73 10.25 16.26
CA ARG A 90 -14.38 9.96 17.55
C ARG A 90 -14.52 8.46 17.79
N CYS A 91 -14.93 7.70 16.78
CA CYS A 91 -14.99 6.25 16.83
C CYS A 91 -13.60 5.64 17.10
N ALA A 92 -12.55 6.18 16.46
CA ALA A 92 -11.18 5.75 16.67
C ALA A 92 -10.70 5.92 18.11
N ILE A 93 -10.92 7.11 18.68
CA ILE A 93 -10.55 7.44 20.06
C ILE A 93 -11.29 6.52 21.02
N LEU A 94 -12.60 6.34 20.84
CA LEU A 94 -13.40 5.43 21.65
C LEU A 94 -12.89 3.98 21.57
N LEU A 95 -12.53 3.51 20.37
CA LEU A 95 -11.95 2.18 20.16
C LEU A 95 -10.56 2.00 20.77
N ASP A 96 -9.81 3.08 20.98
CA ASP A 96 -8.51 3.05 21.65
C ASP A 96 -8.71 3.03 23.18
N GLU A 97 -9.66 3.84 23.68
CA GLU A 97 -10.03 3.91 25.10
C GLU A 97 -10.66 2.61 25.64
N LEU A 98 -11.43 1.90 24.81
CA LEU A 98 -12.11 0.65 25.21
C LEU A 98 -11.17 -0.56 25.36
N VAL A 99 -9.89 -0.44 25.04
CA VAL A 99 -8.95 -1.56 25.16
C VAL A 99 -8.44 -1.63 26.60
N PRO A 100 -8.78 -2.68 27.36
CA PRO A 100 -8.33 -2.81 28.74
C PRO A 100 -6.81 -2.98 28.82
N ASP A 101 -6.19 -2.16 29.66
CA ASP A 101 -4.78 -2.05 30.09
C ASP A 101 -3.66 -2.38 29.08
N LYS A 102 -2.67 -1.49 29.03
CA LYS A 102 -1.40 -1.58 28.27
C LYS A 102 -0.47 -2.69 28.81
N GLY A 103 -0.99 -3.89 29.06
CA GLY A 103 -0.19 -5.08 29.36
C GLY A 103 0.54 -5.56 28.11
N ASP A 104 1.74 -6.11 28.32
CA ASP A 104 2.84 -6.41 27.37
C ASP A 104 2.51 -7.27 26.11
N ASP A 105 1.25 -7.69 25.93
CA ASP A 105 0.81 -8.56 24.84
C ASP A 105 0.17 -7.78 23.67
N ASP A 106 0.87 -6.74 23.20
CA ASP A 106 0.47 -5.92 22.04
C ASP A 106 0.25 -6.76 20.76
N LYS A 107 0.87 -7.94 20.69
CA LYS A 107 0.75 -8.90 19.58
C LYS A 107 -0.62 -9.55 19.41
N THR A 108 -1.50 -9.46 20.40
CA THR A 108 -2.85 -10.03 20.33
C THR A 108 -3.92 -9.03 19.90
N ARG A 109 -3.54 -7.76 19.71
CA ARG A 109 -4.47 -6.69 19.35
C ARG A 109 -4.58 -6.58 17.84
N GLY A 110 -5.82 -6.59 17.34
CA GLY A 110 -6.06 -6.36 15.92
C GLY A 110 -5.74 -4.94 15.49
N HIS A 111 -5.45 -4.78 14.20
CA HIS A 111 -5.23 -3.48 13.57
C HIS A 111 -6.56 -2.77 13.29
N VAL A 112 -6.57 -1.44 13.43
CA VAL A 112 -7.75 -0.63 13.12
C VAL A 112 -7.45 0.22 11.90
N ILE A 113 -8.23 0.04 10.84
CA ILE A 113 -8.10 0.78 9.59
C ILE A 113 -9.24 1.79 9.54
N ILE A 114 -8.92 3.05 9.33
CA ILE A 114 -9.94 4.11 9.28
C ILE A 114 -9.87 4.83 7.95
N GLU A 115 -11.00 4.89 7.27
CA GLU A 115 -11.16 5.75 6.11
C GLU A 115 -11.23 7.21 6.53
N MET A 116 -10.35 8.04 5.95
CA MET A 116 -10.38 9.49 6.11
C MET A 116 -10.53 10.15 4.74
N LYS A 117 -11.44 11.12 4.64
CA LYS A 117 -11.69 11.85 3.40
C LYS A 117 -10.77 13.06 3.25
N THR A 118 -10.44 13.74 4.34
CA THR A 118 -9.57 14.93 4.34
C THR A 118 -8.14 14.59 4.76
N SER A 119 -7.16 15.31 4.19
CA SER A 119 -5.76 15.17 4.58
C SER A 119 -5.46 15.70 5.98
N ASN A 120 -6.30 16.60 6.49
CA ASN A 120 -6.11 17.27 7.79
C ASN A 120 -6.46 16.35 8.96
N ALA A 121 -7.34 15.36 8.75
CA ALA A 121 -7.70 14.39 9.78
C ALA A 121 -6.60 13.35 10.05
N VAL A 122 -5.72 13.09 9.08
CA VAL A 122 -4.68 12.04 9.19
C VAL A 122 -3.67 12.34 10.31
N PRO A 123 -3.09 13.57 10.42
CA PRO A 123 -2.22 13.90 11.55
C PRO A 123 -2.92 13.87 12.90
N LEU A 124 -4.21 14.25 12.95
CA LEU A 124 -4.99 14.22 14.18
C LEU A 124 -5.20 12.79 14.69
N LEU A 125 -5.47 11.84 13.78
CA LEU A 125 -5.56 10.43 14.16
C LEU A 125 -4.21 9.92 14.71
N ARG A 126 -3.11 10.22 14.03
CA ARG A 126 -1.76 9.79 14.46
C ARG A 126 -1.35 10.39 15.80
N TYR A 127 -1.86 11.56 16.14
CA TYR A 127 -1.59 12.22 17.41
C TYR A 127 -2.45 11.65 18.55
N SER A 128 -3.72 11.39 18.28
CA SER A 128 -4.69 11.01 19.32
C SER A 128 -4.75 9.50 19.60
N CYS A 129 -4.36 8.65 18.66
CA CYS A 129 -4.52 7.20 18.74
C CYS A 129 -3.18 6.44 18.71
N SER A 130 -3.17 5.25 19.30
CA SER A 130 -2.02 4.33 19.29
C SER A 130 -1.57 3.87 17.88
N GLU A 131 -0.36 3.32 17.76
CA GLU A 131 0.23 2.88 16.48
C GLU A 131 -0.57 1.79 15.74
N ARG A 132 -1.50 1.11 16.42
CA ARG A 132 -2.42 0.12 15.81
C ARG A 132 -3.40 0.73 14.81
N PHE A 133 -3.58 2.06 14.82
CA PHE A 133 -4.50 2.78 13.96
C PHE A 133 -3.82 3.23 12.67
N THR A 134 -4.37 2.81 11.53
CA THR A 134 -3.90 3.20 10.20
C THR A 134 -4.97 4.01 9.47
N ALA A 135 -4.68 5.27 9.18
CA ALA A 135 -5.54 6.10 8.34
C ALA A 135 -5.34 5.77 6.85
N VAL A 136 -6.44 5.68 6.12
CA VAL A 136 -6.47 5.56 4.65
C VAL A 136 -7.09 6.83 4.07
N PRO A 137 -6.28 7.76 3.53
CA PRO A 137 -6.79 9.00 2.95
C PRO A 137 -7.39 8.76 1.55
N THR A 138 -8.67 8.41 1.47
CA THR A 138 -9.28 7.93 0.22
C THR A 138 -9.38 9.00 -0.85
N ALA A 139 -9.71 10.24 -0.50
CA ALA A 139 -9.80 11.33 -1.50
C ALA A 139 -8.44 11.60 -2.16
N HIS A 140 -7.36 11.63 -1.37
CA HIS A 140 -6.01 11.85 -1.88
C HIS A 140 -5.52 10.67 -2.74
N LEU A 141 -5.76 9.42 -2.30
CA LEU A 141 -5.41 8.22 -3.07
C LEU A 141 -6.17 8.17 -4.40
N ASN A 142 -7.47 8.48 -4.39
CA ASN A 142 -8.29 8.52 -5.59
C ASN A 142 -7.84 9.63 -6.56
N ALA A 143 -7.51 10.82 -6.05
CA ALA A 143 -6.98 11.90 -6.88
C ALA A 143 -5.67 11.51 -7.58
N ARG A 144 -4.73 10.88 -6.85
CA ARG A 144 -3.48 10.37 -7.43
C ARG A 144 -3.71 9.27 -8.45
N ARG A 145 -4.67 8.39 -8.21
CA ARG A 145 -5.07 7.34 -9.16
C ARG A 145 -5.67 7.94 -10.43
N LEU A 146 -6.55 8.93 -10.33
CA LEU A 146 -7.13 9.64 -11.47
C LEU A 146 -6.07 10.34 -12.30
N ALA A 147 -5.14 11.07 -11.67
CA ALA A 147 -4.02 11.70 -12.35
C ALA A 147 -3.17 10.68 -13.12
N LYS A 148 -2.85 9.54 -12.50
CA LYS A 148 -2.13 8.44 -13.16
C LYS A 148 -2.90 7.84 -14.34
N MET A 149 -4.22 7.67 -14.21
CA MET A 149 -5.05 7.17 -15.32
C MET A 149 -5.05 8.12 -16.53
N ILE A 150 -4.95 9.43 -16.31
CA ILE A 150 -4.89 10.41 -17.39
C ILE A 150 -3.52 10.41 -18.07
N CYS A 151 -2.43 10.39 -17.28
CA CYS A 151 -1.07 10.46 -17.82
C CYS A 151 -0.62 9.13 -18.43
N GLU A 152 -0.92 8.02 -17.76
CA GLU A 152 -0.43 6.68 -18.08
C GLU A 152 -1.54 5.62 -17.86
N PRO A 153 -2.55 5.55 -18.75
CA PRO A 153 -3.74 4.71 -18.55
C PRO A 153 -3.41 3.22 -18.34
N PHE A 154 -2.39 2.73 -19.06
CA PHE A 154 -1.95 1.34 -18.97
C PHE A 154 -1.36 1.02 -17.58
N ILE A 155 -0.46 1.87 -17.08
CA ILE A 155 0.17 1.70 -15.77
C ILE A 155 -0.88 1.76 -14.66
N ALA A 156 -1.86 2.65 -14.78
CA ALA A 156 -2.94 2.75 -13.81
C ALA A 156 -3.84 1.49 -13.79
N THR A 157 -4.09 0.89 -14.95
CA THR A 157 -4.87 -0.35 -15.06
C THR A 157 -4.13 -1.53 -14.44
N VAL A 158 -2.84 -1.71 -14.78
CA VAL A 158 -1.99 -2.75 -14.20
C VAL A 158 -1.83 -2.54 -12.68
N SER A 159 -1.63 -1.30 -12.24
CA SER A 159 -1.56 -0.98 -10.80
C SER A 159 -2.83 -1.35 -10.05
N GLN A 160 -4.00 -1.23 -10.67
CA GLN A 160 -5.25 -1.64 -10.04
C GLN A 160 -5.34 -3.16 -9.92
N GLN A 161 -4.93 -3.89 -10.96
CA GLN A 161 -4.96 -5.36 -10.96
C GLN A 161 -4.06 -5.95 -9.89
N ILE A 162 -2.87 -5.38 -9.68
CA ILE A 162 -1.91 -5.84 -8.65
C ILE A 162 -2.48 -5.75 -7.22
N MET A 163 -3.43 -4.84 -6.98
CA MET A 163 -4.03 -4.62 -5.65
C MET A 163 -5.40 -5.30 -5.48
N ASP A 164 -5.93 -5.98 -6.49
CA ASP A 164 -7.28 -6.55 -6.47
C ASP A 164 -7.23 -8.06 -6.19
N TYR A 165 -7.80 -8.50 -5.07
CA TYR A 165 -7.80 -9.92 -4.65
C TYR A 165 -8.59 -10.84 -5.59
N ARG A 166 -9.40 -10.28 -6.49
CA ARG A 166 -10.11 -11.05 -7.52
C ARG A 166 -9.16 -11.56 -8.60
N MET A 167 -8.03 -10.90 -8.78
CA MET A 167 -7.07 -11.26 -9.81
C MET A 167 -6.32 -12.53 -9.42
N ALA A 168 -5.81 -13.24 -10.43
CA ALA A 168 -5.05 -14.48 -10.23
C ALA A 168 -3.78 -14.25 -9.41
N SER A 169 -3.18 -13.06 -9.51
CA SER A 169 -2.01 -12.63 -8.74
C SER A 169 -2.27 -11.29 -8.06
N CYS A 170 -1.85 -11.15 -6.82
CA CYS A 170 -2.02 -9.93 -6.01
C CYS A 170 -0.76 -9.68 -5.17
N MET A 171 -0.60 -8.45 -4.69
CA MET A 171 0.48 -8.05 -3.79
C MET A 171 0.21 -8.52 -2.36
N PHE A 172 1.20 -9.15 -1.75
CA PHE A 172 1.21 -9.58 -0.35
C PHE A 172 2.48 -9.07 0.34
N VAL A 173 2.41 -8.93 1.67
CA VAL A 173 3.55 -8.68 2.53
C VAL A 173 3.72 -9.90 3.42
N GLU A 174 4.85 -10.59 3.29
CA GLU A 174 5.09 -11.84 4.00
C GLU A 174 6.47 -11.85 4.66
N HIS A 175 6.50 -12.36 5.89
CA HIS A 175 7.73 -12.53 6.64
C HIS A 175 8.43 -13.84 6.23
N VAL A 176 9.59 -13.73 5.60
CA VAL A 176 10.37 -14.90 5.14
C VAL A 176 11.75 -14.87 5.80
N PRO A 177 11.94 -15.59 6.93
CA PRO A 177 13.20 -15.53 7.68
C PRO A 177 14.38 -16.19 6.95
N GLU A 178 14.09 -17.11 6.02
CA GLU A 178 15.08 -17.88 5.25
C GLU A 178 15.94 -16.99 4.32
N VAL A 179 15.42 -15.83 3.90
CA VAL A 179 16.14 -14.89 3.02
C VAL A 179 16.99 -13.86 3.78
N ALA A 180 16.96 -13.89 5.11
CA ALA A 180 17.66 -12.89 5.91
C ALA A 180 19.18 -12.96 5.69
N GLY A 181 19.78 -11.81 5.38
CA GLY A 181 21.21 -11.64 5.10
C GLY A 181 21.59 -11.76 3.61
N LEU A 182 20.68 -12.23 2.75
CA LEU A 182 20.92 -12.33 1.31
C LEU A 182 20.74 -10.98 0.62
N PRO A 183 21.44 -10.76 -0.52
CA PRO A 183 21.25 -9.57 -1.34
C PRO A 183 19.90 -9.63 -2.06
N PHE A 184 19.25 -8.47 -2.19
CA PHE A 184 17.95 -8.36 -2.87
C PHE A 184 18.00 -8.85 -4.33
N GLY A 185 19.14 -8.68 -5.00
CA GLY A 185 19.36 -9.17 -6.37
C GLY A 185 19.13 -10.67 -6.56
N GLU A 186 19.38 -11.49 -5.54
CA GLU A 186 19.15 -12.94 -5.62
C GLU A 186 17.67 -13.31 -5.50
N MET A 187 16.83 -12.43 -4.95
CA MET A 187 15.43 -12.76 -4.68
C MET A 187 14.64 -13.03 -5.95
N ALA A 188 14.97 -12.36 -7.05
CA ALA A 188 14.35 -12.59 -8.36
C ALA A 188 14.55 -14.04 -8.86
N TYR A 189 15.56 -14.75 -8.36
CA TYR A 189 15.92 -16.10 -8.80
C TYR A 189 15.56 -17.18 -7.76
N ARG A 190 15.12 -16.80 -6.56
CA ARG A 190 14.74 -17.76 -5.50
C ARG A 190 13.26 -18.08 -5.48
N PHE A 191 12.46 -17.32 -6.21
CA PHE A 191 11.02 -17.34 -6.16
C PHE A 191 10.46 -17.65 -7.56
N PRO A 192 10.13 -18.92 -7.87
CA PRO A 192 9.69 -19.31 -9.20
C PRO A 192 8.29 -18.77 -9.54
N ASP A 193 7.40 -18.71 -8.54
CA ASP A 193 5.98 -18.42 -8.72
C ASP A 193 5.57 -17.02 -8.23
N ALA A 194 6.50 -16.17 -7.78
CA ALA A 194 6.19 -14.78 -7.44
C ALA A 194 7.31 -13.82 -7.79
N ILE A 195 6.91 -12.56 -7.93
CA ILE A 195 7.81 -11.45 -8.22
C ILE A 195 8.06 -10.68 -6.92
N VAL A 196 9.33 -10.61 -6.50
CA VAL A 196 9.72 -9.78 -5.36
C VAL A 196 9.83 -8.33 -5.79
N MET A 197 9.00 -7.47 -5.20
CA MET A 197 8.91 -6.06 -5.56
C MET A 197 9.66 -5.15 -4.59
N GLY A 198 9.89 -5.59 -3.36
CA GLY A 198 10.57 -4.76 -2.36
C GLY A 198 10.57 -5.35 -0.97
N VAL A 199 10.92 -4.50 -0.01
CA VAL A 199 11.01 -4.83 1.42
C VAL A 199 10.15 -3.88 2.24
N TYR A 200 9.55 -4.40 3.30
CA TYR A 200 8.76 -3.66 4.28
C TYR A 200 9.40 -3.83 5.65
N ARG A 201 9.72 -2.72 6.31
CA ARG A 201 10.29 -2.75 7.65
C ARG A 201 9.19 -2.51 8.67
N GLY A 202 8.68 -3.58 9.29
CA GLY A 202 7.60 -3.50 10.28
C GLY A 202 7.89 -2.52 11.43
N LYS A 203 9.12 -2.51 11.96
CA LYS A 203 9.50 -1.63 13.08
C LYS A 203 9.51 -0.13 12.77
N SER A 204 9.70 0.26 11.51
CA SER A 204 9.74 1.67 11.11
C SER A 204 8.56 2.07 10.22
N GLY A 205 7.65 1.14 9.93
CA GLY A 205 6.56 1.32 8.97
C GLY A 205 7.00 1.68 7.55
N GLN A 206 8.27 1.47 7.19
CA GLN A 206 8.82 1.94 5.92
C GLN A 206 8.74 0.85 4.85
N ALA A 207 7.97 1.10 3.79
CA ALA A 207 7.96 0.28 2.58
C ALA A 207 8.96 0.84 1.56
N ARG A 208 9.85 -0.01 1.06
CA ARG A 208 10.79 0.34 -0.02
C ARG A 208 10.60 -0.61 -1.19
N LEU A 209 9.97 -0.09 -2.25
CA LEU A 209 9.87 -0.78 -3.54
C LEU A 209 11.16 -0.61 -4.33
N ASN A 210 11.56 -1.67 -5.03
CA ASN A 210 12.78 -1.76 -5.84
C ASN A 210 14.04 -1.25 -5.10
N PRO A 211 14.42 -1.88 -3.96
CA PRO A 211 15.68 -1.56 -3.31
C PRO A 211 16.88 -1.91 -4.23
N PRO A 212 18.06 -1.33 -3.96
CA PRO A 212 19.29 -1.66 -4.68
C PRO A 212 19.59 -3.17 -4.69
N ILE A 213 20.22 -3.67 -5.75
CA ILE A 213 20.54 -5.09 -5.94
C ILE A 213 21.42 -5.64 -4.80
N ASP A 214 22.31 -4.80 -4.27
CA ASP A 214 23.23 -5.07 -3.16
C ASP A 214 22.59 -4.91 -1.77
N TYR A 215 21.31 -4.51 -1.70
CA TYR A 215 20.61 -4.34 -0.43
C TYR A 215 20.48 -5.68 0.30
N LYS A 216 21.00 -5.75 1.53
CA LYS A 216 20.88 -6.93 2.38
C LYS A 216 19.58 -6.92 3.15
N ILE A 217 18.81 -7.99 3.03
CA ILE A 217 17.53 -8.15 3.72
C ILE A 217 17.80 -8.41 5.21
N GLY A 218 17.21 -7.59 6.08
CA GLY A 218 17.31 -7.78 7.52
C GLY A 218 16.42 -8.91 8.03
N LYS A 219 16.73 -9.45 9.22
CA LYS A 219 15.91 -10.49 9.89
C LYS A 219 14.50 -10.03 10.27
N SER A 220 14.25 -8.72 10.32
CA SER A 220 12.96 -8.12 10.65
C SER A 220 12.29 -7.45 9.46
N ASP A 221 12.86 -7.61 8.26
CA ASP A 221 12.29 -7.04 7.05
C ASP A 221 11.35 -8.10 6.43
N ASP A 222 10.15 -7.66 6.07
CA ASP A 222 9.18 -8.46 5.35
C ASP A 222 9.34 -8.23 3.85
N LEU A 223 9.02 -9.23 3.04
CA LEU A 223 9.08 -9.12 1.59
C LEU A 223 7.74 -8.67 1.03
N ILE A 224 7.80 -7.73 0.07
CA ILE A 224 6.65 -7.35 -0.74
C ILE A 224 6.67 -8.21 -2.00
N LEU A 225 5.70 -9.10 -2.14
CA LEU A 225 5.64 -10.14 -3.15
C LEU A 225 4.39 -9.96 -4.02
N LEU A 226 4.50 -10.19 -5.32
CA LEU A 226 3.36 -10.37 -6.22
C LEU A 226 3.23 -11.86 -6.53
N ARG A 227 2.29 -12.54 -5.88
CA ARG A 227 2.12 -14.00 -5.96
C ARG A 227 0.68 -14.39 -6.33
N PRO A 228 0.46 -15.64 -6.78
CA PRO A 228 -0.87 -16.16 -7.01
C PRO A 228 -1.75 -16.12 -5.75
N THR A 229 -3.01 -15.71 -5.93
CA THR A 229 -4.02 -15.62 -4.87
C THR A 229 -4.64 -16.97 -4.54
N THR A 230 -4.28 -18.07 -5.22
CA THR A 230 -4.81 -19.43 -4.99
C THR A 230 -4.02 -20.22 -3.96
N MET A 231 -2.81 -19.74 -3.62
CA MET A 231 -1.93 -20.44 -2.69
C MET A 231 -1.92 -19.75 -1.31
N HIS A 232 -1.76 -20.57 -0.28
CA HIS A 232 -1.59 -20.11 1.10
C HIS A 232 -0.13 -19.69 1.35
N SER A 233 0.10 -18.71 2.24
CA SER A 233 1.43 -18.15 2.54
C SER A 233 2.43 -19.23 2.99
N SER A 234 1.99 -20.24 3.74
CA SER A 234 2.87 -21.33 4.20
C SER A 234 3.49 -22.17 3.09
N HIS A 235 2.94 -22.16 1.88
CA HIS A 235 3.47 -22.88 0.73
C HIS A 235 4.50 -22.05 -0.05
N TYR A 236 4.64 -20.77 0.28
CA TYR A 236 5.54 -19.87 -0.40
C TYR A 236 6.91 -19.86 0.28
N LYS A 237 7.83 -20.67 -0.23
CA LYS A 237 9.20 -20.78 0.28
C LYS A 237 10.23 -20.42 -0.79
N PRO A 238 11.31 -19.70 -0.44
CA PRO A 238 12.43 -19.49 -1.34
C PRO A 238 13.10 -20.83 -1.66
N LEU A 239 13.65 -20.92 -2.86
CA LEU A 239 14.56 -22.01 -3.22
C LEU A 239 15.89 -21.84 -2.48
N ASP A 240 16.47 -22.96 -2.04
CA ASP A 240 17.77 -23.01 -1.36
C ASP A 240 18.88 -22.46 -2.25
N THR A 241 18.85 -22.86 -3.53
CA THR A 241 19.75 -22.38 -4.58
C THR A 241 18.99 -21.48 -5.55
N PRO A 242 19.53 -20.30 -5.90
CA PRO A 242 18.94 -19.46 -6.92
C PRO A 242 18.89 -20.20 -8.26
N ILE A 243 17.83 -20.00 -9.03
CA ILE A 243 17.69 -20.54 -10.37
C ILE A 243 18.83 -19.98 -11.23
N GLU A 244 19.64 -20.89 -11.77
CA GLU A 244 20.65 -20.53 -12.76
C GLU A 244 19.93 -20.16 -14.06
N VAL A 245 19.99 -18.87 -14.40
CA VAL A 245 19.54 -18.40 -15.70
C VAL A 245 20.75 -18.40 -16.64
N PRO A 246 20.71 -19.18 -17.74
CA PRO A 246 21.75 -19.15 -18.76
C PRO A 246 22.03 -17.72 -19.22
N SER A 247 23.28 -17.41 -19.57
CA SER A 247 23.63 -16.05 -20.00
C SER A 247 22.73 -15.62 -21.16
N GLN A 248 22.19 -14.40 -21.08
CA GLN A 248 21.42 -13.81 -22.20
C GLN A 248 22.23 -13.77 -23.50
N ASP A 249 23.56 -13.82 -23.42
CA ASP A 249 24.44 -13.85 -24.59
C ASP A 249 24.27 -15.13 -25.40
N GLU A 250 24.07 -16.28 -24.75
CA GLU A 250 23.84 -17.57 -25.41
C GLU A 250 22.47 -17.61 -26.08
N TRP A 251 21.43 -17.11 -25.41
CA TRP A 251 20.10 -16.96 -25.99
C TRP A 251 20.08 -15.96 -27.16
N ALA A 252 20.79 -14.84 -27.03
CA ALA A 252 20.91 -13.84 -28.08
C ALA A 252 21.72 -14.37 -29.28
N GLN A 253 22.77 -15.15 -29.05
CA GLN A 253 23.53 -15.84 -30.11
C GLN A 253 22.67 -16.87 -30.83
N GLN A 254 21.98 -17.78 -30.12
CA GLN A 254 21.07 -18.74 -30.73
C GLN A 254 19.96 -18.06 -31.55
N LYS A 255 19.40 -16.95 -31.06
CA LYS A 255 18.37 -16.19 -31.80
C LYS A 255 18.94 -15.47 -33.02
N ARG A 256 20.19 -14.98 -32.96
CA ARG A 256 20.90 -14.36 -34.09
C ARG A 256 21.24 -15.39 -35.17
N GLU A 257 21.64 -16.59 -34.76
CA GLU A 257 21.92 -17.73 -35.65
C GLU A 257 20.62 -18.24 -36.30
N ALA A 258 19.53 -18.34 -35.53
CA ALA A 258 18.22 -18.77 -36.04
C ALA A 258 17.51 -17.74 -36.95
N MET A 259 17.77 -16.44 -36.78
CA MET A 259 17.18 -15.36 -37.60
C MET A 259 18.05 -14.89 -38.77
N GLY A 260 19.05 -15.65 -39.19
CA GLY A 260 19.72 -15.44 -40.48
C GLY A 260 20.33 -14.05 -40.68
N GLY A 261 20.99 -13.50 -39.66
CA GLY A 261 21.99 -12.43 -39.85
C GLY A 261 21.47 -11.06 -40.33
N THR A 262 20.21 -10.67 -40.11
CA THR A 262 19.79 -9.29 -40.40
C THR A 262 18.86 -8.71 -39.32
N ILE A 263 19.39 -8.45 -38.12
CA ILE A 263 18.79 -7.44 -37.23
C ILE A 263 19.91 -6.61 -36.60
N THR A 264 19.95 -5.33 -36.98
CA THR A 264 20.72 -4.27 -36.34
C THR A 264 20.35 -4.21 -34.85
N ALA A 265 21.31 -4.52 -33.99
CA ALA A 265 21.32 -4.33 -32.54
C ALA A 265 19.94 -4.28 -31.85
N LEU A 266 19.42 -5.44 -31.42
CA LEU A 266 18.56 -5.47 -30.23
C LEU A 266 19.31 -4.70 -29.12
N GLY A 267 18.63 -3.72 -28.53
CA GLY A 267 19.20 -2.78 -27.57
C GLY A 267 19.95 -3.45 -26.41
N PRO A 268 20.72 -2.67 -25.63
CA PRO A 268 21.69 -3.20 -24.69
C PRO A 268 21.06 -4.20 -23.72
N PRO A 269 21.79 -5.26 -23.32
CA PRO A 269 21.30 -6.34 -22.47
C PRO A 269 20.67 -5.77 -21.18
N VAL A 270 19.70 -6.47 -20.62
CA VAL A 270 18.90 -5.97 -19.48
C VAL A 270 19.78 -5.69 -18.24
N ARG A 271 20.97 -6.30 -18.15
CA ARG A 271 22.00 -5.94 -17.15
C ARG A 271 22.47 -4.48 -17.25
N ASP A 272 22.69 -3.99 -18.47
CA ASP A 272 23.04 -2.58 -18.73
C ASP A 272 21.82 -1.66 -18.68
N SER A 273 20.62 -2.20 -18.92
CA SER A 273 19.37 -1.44 -18.74
C SER A 273 19.07 -1.23 -17.26
N ALA A 274 19.32 -2.22 -16.40
CA ALA A 274 19.28 -2.08 -14.96
C ALA A 274 20.34 -1.06 -14.51
N ALA A 275 21.61 -1.20 -14.93
CA ALA A 275 22.66 -0.23 -14.61
C ALA A 275 22.35 1.20 -15.13
N ARG A 276 21.69 1.35 -16.28
CA ARG A 276 21.20 2.65 -16.79
C ARG A 276 20.00 3.18 -16.00
N ILE A 277 19.07 2.33 -15.57
CA ILE A 277 17.94 2.76 -14.73
C ILE A 277 18.43 3.13 -13.33
N TYR A 278 19.35 2.37 -12.74
CA TYR A 278 20.00 2.66 -11.46
C TYR A 278 20.92 3.89 -11.54
N GLY A 279 21.72 4.02 -12.60
CA GLY A 279 22.63 5.15 -12.83
C GLY A 279 21.89 6.45 -13.17
N ARG A 280 20.78 6.39 -13.90
CA ARG A 280 19.96 7.56 -14.24
C ARG A 280 19.15 8.06 -13.05
N ASN A 281 18.75 7.18 -12.12
CA ASN A 281 18.11 7.58 -10.86
C ASN A 281 19.11 8.18 -9.86
N ALA A 282 20.35 7.68 -9.81
CA ALA A 282 21.43 8.28 -9.00
C ALA A 282 21.86 9.65 -9.56
N ALA A 283 22.00 9.78 -10.88
CA ALA A 283 22.36 11.04 -11.53
C ALA A 283 21.21 12.06 -11.51
N ALA A 284 19.94 11.64 -11.64
CA ALA A 284 18.79 12.53 -11.53
C ALA A 284 18.58 13.04 -10.10
N ALA A 285 18.84 12.21 -9.08
CA ALA A 285 18.78 12.64 -7.67
C ALA A 285 19.92 13.62 -7.31
N GLY A 286 21.14 13.40 -7.83
CA GLY A 286 22.28 14.31 -7.61
C GLY A 286 22.21 15.60 -8.43
N ALA A 287 21.82 15.53 -9.71
CA ALA A 287 21.77 16.68 -10.60
C ALA A 287 20.57 17.60 -10.32
N ALA A 288 19.42 17.06 -9.90
CA ALA A 288 18.28 17.90 -9.52
C ALA A 288 18.52 18.68 -8.22
N ALA A 289 19.24 18.08 -7.25
CA ALA A 289 19.61 18.74 -6.00
C ALA A 289 20.66 19.85 -6.20
N ILE A 290 21.64 19.64 -7.09
CA ILE A 290 22.73 20.59 -7.34
C ILE A 290 22.29 21.71 -8.29
N THR A 291 21.46 21.42 -9.30
CA THR A 291 20.97 22.44 -10.26
C THR A 291 19.88 23.33 -9.66
N ALA A 292 19.10 22.83 -8.69
CA ALA A 292 18.14 23.65 -7.94
C ALA A 292 18.83 24.58 -6.91
N ALA A 293 19.98 24.16 -6.34
CA ALA A 293 20.76 24.97 -5.40
C ALA A 293 21.61 26.05 -6.08
N LEU A 294 22.05 25.85 -7.33
CA LEU A 294 22.87 26.81 -8.07
C LEU A 294 22.06 27.87 -8.84
N SER A 295 20.81 27.58 -9.23
CA SER A 295 19.95 28.55 -9.93
C SER A 295 19.31 29.59 -9.00
N THR A 296 19.31 29.37 -7.68
CA THR A 296 18.77 30.32 -6.68
C THR A 296 19.79 31.31 -6.14
N MET A 297 21.09 31.19 -6.51
CA MET A 297 22.15 32.06 -5.97
C MET A 297 22.67 33.15 -6.92
N ASN A 298 22.33 33.14 -8.21
CA ASN A 298 22.83 34.15 -9.16
C ASN A 298 21.73 34.71 -10.08
N GLY A 299 21.22 35.89 -9.72
CA GLY A 299 20.32 36.68 -10.58
C GLY A 299 19.80 37.94 -9.88
N LYS A 300 20.66 38.96 -9.71
CA LYS A 300 20.27 40.33 -9.30
C LYS A 300 19.70 41.13 -10.51
N PRO A 301 18.99 42.25 -10.27
CA PRO A 301 17.80 42.64 -11.02
C PRO A 301 18.02 43.78 -12.02
N ALA A 302 17.12 43.91 -13.00
CA ALA A 302 16.91 45.15 -13.75
C ALA A 302 15.53 45.72 -13.45
N ALA A 303 15.51 47.00 -13.09
CA ALA A 303 14.35 47.75 -12.61
C ALA A 303 13.56 48.43 -13.75
N SER A 304 12.24 48.51 -13.62
CA SER A 304 11.44 49.75 -13.76
C SER A 304 9.94 49.50 -13.56
N GLY A 305 9.27 50.35 -12.76
CA GLY A 305 7.81 50.52 -12.72
C GLY A 305 7.06 49.91 -11.52
N ALA A 306 6.84 50.69 -10.46
CA ALA A 306 5.91 50.41 -9.35
C ALA A 306 4.50 51.01 -9.65
N PRO A 307 3.44 50.87 -8.79
CA PRO A 307 3.34 50.13 -7.52
C PRO A 307 2.06 49.26 -7.35
N GLY A 308 2.09 48.30 -6.40
CA GLY A 308 0.87 47.77 -5.78
C GLY A 308 0.99 46.39 -5.13
N GLY A 309 0.83 46.31 -3.80
CA GLY A 309 0.30 45.12 -3.10
C GLY A 309 1.31 44.14 -2.48
N ASN A 310 1.66 44.38 -1.21
CA ASN A 310 2.48 43.53 -0.36
C ASN A 310 1.63 42.37 0.22
N GLY A 311 2.00 41.10 0.01
CA GLY A 311 1.24 39.97 0.58
C GLY A 311 1.78 38.54 0.42
N TYR A 312 2.90 38.29 -0.27
CA TYR A 312 3.27 36.92 -0.70
C TYR A 312 4.62 36.38 -0.22
N LYS A 313 5.22 36.94 0.85
CA LYS A 313 6.55 36.50 1.33
C LYS A 313 6.59 35.69 2.63
N GLN A 314 5.45 35.31 3.21
CA GLN A 314 5.42 34.53 4.46
C GLN A 314 5.02 33.05 4.31
N VAL A 315 4.60 32.61 3.11
CA VAL A 315 4.07 31.25 2.90
C VAL A 315 5.14 30.22 2.48
N GLN A 316 6.28 30.65 1.93
CA GLN A 316 7.28 29.71 1.39
C GLN A 316 8.22 29.08 2.42
N ARG A 317 8.22 29.53 3.68
CA ARG A 317 9.15 29.00 4.70
C ARG A 317 8.60 27.82 5.52
N VAL A 318 7.31 27.48 5.39
CA VAL A 318 6.68 26.39 6.16
C VAL A 318 6.55 25.10 5.33
N GLN A 319 6.54 25.16 4.00
CA GLN A 319 6.34 23.98 3.14
C GLN A 319 7.57 23.08 2.95
N ALA A 320 8.77 23.50 3.37
CA ALA A 320 9.97 22.68 3.24
C ALA A 320 10.13 21.60 4.32
N GLN A 321 9.31 21.64 5.38
CA GLN A 321 9.47 20.76 6.56
C GLN A 321 8.53 19.54 6.55
N THR A 322 7.61 19.42 5.58
CA THR A 322 6.60 18.35 5.54
C THR A 322 6.88 17.26 4.51
N MET A 323 8.02 17.31 3.81
CA MET A 323 8.28 16.39 2.70
C MET A 323 8.93 15.05 3.14
N TRP A 324 9.37 14.94 4.39
CA TRP A 324 9.93 13.70 4.96
C TRP A 324 9.39 13.50 6.38
N SER A 325 8.17 12.96 6.50
CA SER A 325 7.58 12.35 7.72
C SER A 325 6.41 11.45 7.33
#